data_AF-A0A7K1SHR4-F1
#
_entry.id   AF-A0A7K1SHR4-F1
#
_cell.length_a   1.000
_cell.length_b   1.000
_cell.length_c   1.000
_cell.angle_alpha   90.00
_cell.angle_beta   90.00
_cell.angle_gamma   90.00
#
_symmetry.space_group_name_H-M   'P 1'
#
loop_
_entity.id
_entity.type
_entity.pdbx_description
1 polymer ?
#
loop_
_entity_poly.entity_id
_entity_poly.type
_entity_poly.pdbx_seq_one_letter_code
_entity_poly.pdbx_strand_id
1 'polypeptide(L)' 'MVDPQECLRQFNQFIHDQLAQKVKERLIQQAPTIDWSQVDIVLNAEANGFYFASPNSQLCEQLQSMFAPLSEDWSEQTL' A
#
# COMPACT_ATOMS: atom_id res chain seq x y z
N MET A 1 -14.62 -21.84 -21.10
CA MET A 1 -13.87 -22.36 -19.94
C MET A 1 -13.00 -21.21 -19.49
N VAL A 2 -13.14 -20.75 -18.24
CA VAL A 2 -12.29 -19.66 -17.72
C VAL A 2 -10.91 -20.25 -17.47
N ASP A 3 -9.89 -19.62 -18.04
CA ASP A 3 -8.50 -20.02 -17.84
C ASP A 3 -8.15 -19.88 -16.35
N PRO A 4 -7.69 -20.95 -15.69
CA PRO A 4 -7.37 -20.90 -14.26
C PRO A 4 -6.25 -19.90 -13.95
N GLN A 5 -5.35 -19.64 -14.90
CA GLN A 5 -4.34 -18.58 -14.78
C GLN A 5 -4.96 -17.18 -14.80
N GLU A 6 -6.01 -16.96 -15.58
CA GLU A 6 -6.69 -15.67 -15.66
C GLU A 6 -7.50 -15.40 -14.39
N CYS A 7 -8.09 -16.45 -13.83
CA CYS A 7 -8.79 -16.39 -12.54
C CYS A 7 -7.82 -16.04 -11.39
N LEU A 8 -6.65 -16.69 -11.34
CA LEU A 8 -5.59 -16.38 -10.36
C LEU A 8 -5.06 -14.96 -10.51
N ARG A 9 -4.88 -14.47 -11.75
CA ARG A 9 -4.47 -13.09 -12.00
C ARG A 9 -5.49 -12.09 -11.49
N GLN A 10 -6.77 -12.28 -11.83
CA GLN A 10 -7.85 -11.40 -11.37
C GLN A 10 -7.98 -11.42 -9.84
N PHE A 11 -7.82 -12.58 -9.21
CA PHE A 11 -7.84 -12.70 -7.76
C PHE A 11 -6.66 -11.97 -7.10
N ASN A 12 -5.43 -12.16 -7.60
CA ASN A 12 -4.26 -11.42 -7.12
C ASN A 12 -4.42 -9.91 -7.30
N GLN A 13 -4.95 -9.47 -8.45
CA GLN A 13 -5.25 -8.05 -8.68
C GLN A 13 -6.29 -7.52 -7.69
N PHE A 14 -7.34 -8.29 -7.41
CA PHE A 14 -8.38 -7.91 -6.46
C PHE A 14 -7.84 -7.82 -5.03
N ILE A 15 -7.02 -8.79 -4.60
CA ILE A 15 -6.37 -8.77 -3.29
C ILE A 15 -5.45 -7.55 -3.19
N HIS A 16 -4.65 -7.25 -4.22
CA HIS A 16 -3.83 -6.06 -4.25
C HIS A 16 -4.68 -4.78 -4.17
N ASP A 17 -5.74 -4.66 -4.96
CA ASP A 17 -6.60 -3.46 -4.94
C ASP A 17 -7.24 -3.24 -3.56
N GLN A 18 -7.76 -4.31 -2.95
CA GLN A 18 -8.30 -4.29 -1.59
C GLN A 18 -7.25 -3.90 -0.54
N LEU A 19 -6.03 -4.40 -0.69
CA LEU A 19 -4.92 -4.11 0.23
C LEU A 19 -4.47 -2.65 0.10
N ALA A 20 -4.36 -2.14 -1.13
CA ALA A 20 -4.09 -0.72 -1.39
C ALA A 20 -5.17 0.19 -0.80
N GLN A 21 -6.45 -0.16 -1.00
CA GLN A 21 -7.56 0.62 -0.44
C GLN A 21 -7.53 0.63 1.09
N LYS A 22 -7.36 -0.54 1.72
CA LYS A 22 -7.26 -0.63 3.19
C LYS A 22 -6.07 0.11 3.75
N VAL A 23 -4.91 0.02 3.09
CA VAL A 23 -3.73 0.78 3.44
C VAL A 23 -4.08 2.26 3.33
N LYS A 24 -4.56 2.74 2.18
CA LYS A 24 -4.99 4.13 1.99
C LYS A 24 -5.93 4.63 3.09
N GLU A 25 -6.99 3.89 3.40
CA GLU A 25 -7.93 4.25 4.47
C GLU A 25 -7.26 4.35 5.83
N ARG A 26 -6.42 3.37 6.19
CA ARG A 26 -5.66 3.39 7.46
C ARG A 26 -4.73 4.58 7.55
N LEU A 27 -4.04 4.90 6.47
CA LEU A 27 -3.12 6.01 6.45
C LEU A 27 -3.86 7.36 6.54
N ILE A 28 -5.01 7.50 5.85
CA ILE A 28 -5.90 8.67 5.99
C ILE A 28 -6.36 8.82 7.45
N GLN A 29 -6.71 7.73 8.12
CA GLN A 29 -7.12 7.76 9.53
C GLN A 29 -5.98 8.15 10.47
N GLN A 30 -4.76 7.66 10.21
CA GLN A 30 -3.59 8.00 11.04
C GLN A 30 -3.05 9.42 10.78
N ALA A 31 -3.17 9.91 9.55
CA ALA A 31 -2.66 11.22 9.13
C ALA A 31 -3.72 11.99 8.32
N PRO A 32 -4.81 12.45 8.96
CA PRO A 32 -5.87 13.20 8.27
C PRO A 32 -5.41 14.60 7.84
N THR A 33 -4.29 15.08 8.38
CA THR A 33 -3.66 16.36 8.02
C THR A 33 -2.85 16.29 6.72
N ILE A 34 -2.60 15.10 6.19
CA ILE A 34 -1.87 14.92 4.94
C ILE A 34 -2.84 15.01 3.76
N ASP A 35 -2.44 15.74 2.72
CA ASP A 35 -3.19 15.80 1.48
C ASP A 35 -2.94 14.55 0.64
N TRP A 36 -3.77 13.52 0.90
CA TRP A 36 -3.74 12.24 0.19
C TRP A 36 -4.15 12.34 -1.28
N SER A 37 -4.65 13.48 -1.75
CA SER A 37 -4.95 13.72 -3.17
C SER A 37 -3.66 13.84 -3.99
N GLN A 38 -2.55 14.21 -3.34
CA GLN A 38 -1.22 14.27 -3.96
C GLN A 38 -0.37 13.03 -3.68
N VAL A 39 -0.93 12.00 -3.08
CA VAL A 39 -0.20 10.78 -2.70
C VAL A 39 -0.80 9.59 -3.44
N ASP A 40 0.01 9.01 -4.30
CA ASP A 40 -0.25 7.73 -4.93
C ASP A 40 0.37 6.61 -4.08
N ILE A 41 -0.38 5.54 -3.87
CA ILE A 41 0.06 4.38 -3.09
C ILE A 41 0.26 3.26 -4.09
N VAL A 42 1.52 2.94 -4.36
CA VAL A 42 1.85 1.90 -5.32
C VAL A 42 2.25 0.65 -4.57
N LEU A 43 1.54 -0.43 -4.85
CA LEU A 43 1.88 -1.75 -4.31
C LEU A 43 3.02 -2.34 -5.14
N ASN A 44 4.10 -2.69 -4.46
CA ASN A 44 5.15 -3.49 -5.04
C ASN A 44 4.89 -4.97 -4.72
N ALA A 45 4.33 -5.67 -5.71
CA ALA A 45 4.05 -7.11 -5.61
C ALA A 45 5.30 -7.96 -5.40
N GLU A 46 6.48 -7.52 -5.88
CA GLU A 46 7.73 -8.27 -5.75
C GLU A 46 8.33 -8.17 -4.34
N ALA A 47 8.13 -7.03 -3.68
CA ALA A 47 8.60 -6.80 -2.31
C ALA A 47 7.51 -7.07 -1.25
N ASN A 48 6.32 -7.51 -1.68
CA ASN A 48 5.14 -7.66 -0.83
C ASN A 48 4.88 -6.43 0.06
N GLY A 49 5.12 -5.24 -0.49
CA GLY A 49 5.11 -3.97 0.24
C GLY A 49 4.44 -2.87 -0.56
N PHE A 50 4.33 -1.68 0.02
CA PHE A 50 3.81 -0.48 -0.64
C PHE A 50 4.82 0.65 -0.56
N TYR A 51 4.84 1.51 -1.58
CA TYR A 51 5.59 2.76 -1.58
C TYR A 51 4.68 3.93 -1.92
N PHE A 52 5.01 5.07 -1.35
CA PHE A 52 4.32 6.32 -1.60
C PHE A 52 4.98 7.02 -2.77
N ALA A 53 4.18 7.46 -3.74
CA ALA A 53 4.62 8.31 -4.83
C ALA A 53 3.87 9.64 -4.73
N SER A 54 4.59 10.72 -4.49
CA SER A 54 4.02 12.07 -4.44
C SER A 54 4.94 13.03 -5.19
N PRO A 55 4.39 14.03 -5.91
CA PRO A 55 5.20 15.13 -6.45
C PRO A 55 5.83 15.97 -5.33
N ASN A 56 5.38 15.81 -4.09
CA ASN A 56 5.94 16.48 -2.92
C ASN A 56 6.85 15.51 -2.15
N SER A 57 8.16 15.58 -2.42
CA SER A 57 9.15 14.67 -1.80
C SER A 57 9.11 14.71 -0.28
N GLN A 58 8.85 15.88 0.31
CA GLN A 58 8.80 16.07 1.76
C GLN A 58 7.63 15.31 2.38
N LEU A 59 6.52 15.24 1.66
CA LEU A 59 5.32 14.51 2.03
C LEU A 59 5.58 12.99 1.93
N CYS A 60 6.29 12.56 0.87
CA CYS A 60 6.74 11.19 0.71
C CYS A 60 7.67 10.74 1.85
N GLU A 61 8.65 11.57 2.23
CA GLU A 61 9.55 11.30 3.37
C GLU A 61 8.80 11.25 4.70
N GLN A 62 7.84 12.16 4.93
CA GLN A 62 7.00 12.14 6.13
C GLN A 62 6.20 10.84 6.23
N LEU A 63 5.59 10.42 5.13
CA LEU A 63 4.86 9.15 5.06
C LEU A 63 5.81 7.97 5.29
N GLN A 64 6.96 7.97 4.61
CA GLN A 64 7.93 6.90 4.79
C GLN A 64 8.43 6.82 6.24
N SER A 65 8.70 7.93 6.92
CA SER A 65 9.06 7.92 8.34
C SER A 65 7.90 7.51 9.27
N MET A 66 6.68 7.92 8.97
CA MET A 66 5.50 7.55 9.79
C MET A 66 5.11 6.08 9.63
N PHE A 67 5.31 5.53 8.43
CA PHE A 67 4.83 4.20 8.04
C PHE A 67 5.95 3.15 7.92
N ALA A 68 7.23 3.54 7.92
CA ALA A 68 8.37 2.63 8.08
C ALA A 68 8.26 1.71 9.31
N PRO A 69 7.91 2.19 10.52
CA PRO A 69 7.79 1.31 11.68
C PRO A 69 6.62 0.31 11.57
N LEU A 70 5.62 0.60 10.72
CA LEU A 70 4.54 -0.35 10.45
C LEU A 70 5.00 -1.49 9.54
N SER A 71 5.95 -1.29 8.63
CA SER A 71 6.50 -2.37 7.81
C SER A 71 7.31 -3.40 8.62
N GLU A 72 7.95 -2.98 9.73
CA GLU A 72 8.62 -3.89 10.66
C GLU A 72 7.62 -4.73 11.47
N ASP A 73 6.55 -4.12 11.99
CA ASP A 73 5.53 -4.83 12.78
C ASP A 73 4.72 -5.85 11.96
N TRP A 74 4.53 -5.60 10.66
CA TRP A 74 3.85 -6.54 9.75
C TRP A 74 4.74 -7.72 9.33
N SER A 75 6.05 -7.58 9.45
CA SER A 75 7.00 -8.67 9.19
C SER A 75 7.09 -9.65 10.36
N GLU A 76 6.73 -9.21 11.59
CA GLU A 76 6.75 -10.06 12.78
C GLU A 76 5.45 -10.86 13.00
N GLN A 77 4.35 -10.56 12.29
CA GLN A 77 3.11 -11.36 12.36
C GLN A 77 3.07 -12.57 11.40
N THR A 78 4.10 -12.81 10.60
CA THR A 78 4.28 -14.04 9.83
C THR A 78 5.37 -14.92 10.43
N LEU A 79 5.16 -15.42 11.65
CA LEU A 79 5.95 -16.53 12.23
C LEU A 79 5.01 -17.52 12.93
#